data_AF-A0A443Q1M1-F1
#
_entry.id   AF-A0A443Q1M1-F1
#
_cell.length_a   1.000
_cell.length_b   1.000
_cell.length_c   1.000
_cell.angle_alpha   90.00
_cell.angle_beta   90.00
_cell.angle_gamma   90.00
#
_symmetry.space_group_name_H-M   'P 1'
#
loop_
_entity.id
_entity.type
_entity.pdbx_description
1 polymer ?
#
loop_
_entity_poly.entity_id
_entity_poly.type
_entity_poly.pdbx_seq_one_letter_code
_entity_poly.pdbx_strand_id
1 'polypeptide(L)'
;MKKQELLVIDDLLSALVGIEGRYISAKMVRGKEGLVTFQIDASTDLALQEMTKRIFPLCENFLAITQFVESRSHFKYGLVNHAFAAAIRALLLDYEAMVAQLEHQFRLGRLSIQGLWFYCQPMVGPMHTLSTVIEKASAHNLMGSGVLNLLQSQAKAMSGDNAMRSLLEKMTQHASSPYLCILERWLYEGVIDDPYGEFFFIAENKSLQKESLTQDYDAKYWQQHYSLKDGIPSFLTNAAGVILTTGKYLNVMRECGHHVQVYRFLFV
;
A
#
# COMPACT_ATOMS: atom_id res chain seq x y z
N MET A 1 27.40 -31.12 14.12
CA MET A 1 26.90 -29.79 14.51
C MET A 1 27.19 -28.71 13.47
N LYS A 2 28.42 -28.23 13.26
CA LYS A 2 28.69 -27.09 12.34
C LYS A 2 28.20 -27.27 10.89
N LYS A 3 28.35 -28.47 10.29
CA LYS A 3 27.85 -28.71 8.92
C LYS A 3 26.32 -28.61 8.81
N GLN A 4 25.61 -29.04 9.85
CA GLN A 4 24.15 -29.01 9.87
C GLN A 4 23.63 -27.58 10.06
N GLU A 5 24.28 -26.80 10.94
CA GLU A 5 23.98 -25.37 11.11
C GLU A 5 24.14 -24.59 9.79
N LEU A 6 25.23 -24.83 9.05
CA LEU A 6 25.45 -24.16 7.76
C LEU A 6 24.36 -24.51 6.73
N LEU A 7 23.91 -25.77 6.67
CA LEU A 7 22.82 -26.16 5.77
C LEU A 7 21.48 -25.53 6.17
N VAL A 8 21.20 -25.40 7.47
CA VAL A 8 19.99 -24.72 7.96
C VAL A 8 20.03 -23.23 7.66
N ILE A 9 21.19 -22.57 7.75
CA ILE A 9 21.35 -21.16 7.40
C ILE A 9 21.14 -20.94 5.89
N ASP A 10 21.65 -21.82 5.04
CA ASP A 10 21.46 -21.78 3.58
C ASP A 10 19.97 -21.92 3.20
N ASP A 11 19.27 -22.89 3.82
CA ASP A 11 17.83 -23.06 3.65
C ASP A 11 17.03 -21.87 4.20
N LEU A 12 17.48 -21.26 5.31
CA LEU A 12 16.86 -20.07 5.89
C LEU A 12 16.99 -18.85 4.97
N LEU A 13 18.16 -18.64 4.37
CA LEU A 13 18.38 -17.56 3.39
C LEU A 13 17.48 -17.77 2.17
N SER A 14 17.35 -19.01 1.70
CA SER A 14 16.41 -19.36 0.62
C SER A 14 14.96 -19.08 1.02
N ALA A 15 14.57 -19.45 2.24
CA ALA A 15 13.23 -19.21 2.78
C ALA A 15 12.91 -17.72 2.97
N LEU A 16 13.90 -16.87 3.28
CA LEU A 16 13.74 -15.41 3.38
C LEU A 16 13.35 -14.77 2.04
N VAL A 17 13.68 -15.39 0.90
CA VAL A 17 13.28 -14.96 -0.44
C VAL A 17 12.03 -15.73 -0.92
N GLY A 18 11.44 -16.58 -0.08
CA GLY A 18 10.25 -17.35 -0.41
C GLY A 18 10.51 -18.65 -1.18
N ILE A 19 11.76 -19.13 -1.21
CA ILE A 19 12.15 -20.38 -1.88
C ILE A 19 12.17 -21.52 -0.86
N GLU A 20 11.64 -22.68 -1.25
CA GLU A 20 11.70 -23.89 -0.41
C GLU A 20 13.12 -24.47 -0.36
N GLY A 21 13.52 -24.90 0.84
CA GLY A 21 14.83 -25.51 1.10
C GLY A 21 14.74 -27.02 1.31
N ARG A 22 15.86 -27.63 1.73
CA ARG A 22 15.93 -29.09 2.00
C ARG A 22 15.31 -29.48 3.33
N TYR A 23 15.54 -28.68 4.37
CA TYR A 23 15.04 -28.85 5.73
C TYR A 23 13.85 -27.95 6.05
N ILE A 24 13.64 -26.89 5.26
CA ILE A 24 12.59 -25.89 5.47
C ILE A 24 11.60 -25.97 4.32
N SER A 25 10.36 -26.31 4.65
CA SER A 25 9.27 -26.42 3.68
C SER A 25 8.21 -25.35 3.95
N ALA A 26 7.67 -24.79 2.88
CA ALA A 26 6.59 -23.81 2.94
C ALA A 26 5.25 -24.55 2.75
N LYS A 27 4.37 -24.51 3.75
CA LYS A 27 3.05 -25.15 3.67
C LYS A 27 1.95 -24.10 3.61
N MET A 28 1.11 -24.21 2.58
CA MET A 28 -0.12 -23.44 2.49
C MET A 28 -1.07 -23.84 3.63
N VAL A 29 -1.54 -22.85 4.40
CA VAL A 29 -2.49 -23.07 5.48
C VAL A 29 -3.87 -23.37 4.87
N ARG A 30 -4.39 -24.57 5.13
CA ARG A 30 -5.73 -24.97 4.68
C ARG A 30 -6.78 -24.01 5.25
N GLY A 31 -7.54 -23.35 4.38
CA GLY A 31 -8.70 -22.53 4.74
C GLY A 31 -8.49 -21.01 4.74
N LYS A 32 -7.25 -20.52 4.55
CA LYS A 32 -6.97 -19.10 4.26
C LYS A 32 -6.17 -19.01 2.97
N GLU A 33 -6.78 -18.52 1.90
CA GLU A 33 -6.08 -18.29 0.64
C GLU A 33 -4.89 -17.34 0.85
N GLY A 34 -3.68 -17.81 0.51
CA GLY A 34 -2.45 -17.00 0.54
C GLY A 34 -1.64 -17.03 1.85
N LEU A 35 -2.10 -17.68 2.92
CA LEU A 35 -1.29 -17.78 4.13
C LEU A 35 -0.33 -18.99 4.04
N VAL A 36 0.97 -18.71 3.97
CA VAL A 36 2.04 -19.72 3.96
C VAL A 36 2.61 -19.83 5.37
N THR A 37 2.89 -21.05 5.82
CA THR A 37 3.57 -21.32 7.10
C THR A 37 4.82 -22.15 6.86
N PHE A 38 5.92 -21.77 7.50
CA PHE A 38 7.17 -22.50 7.36
C PHE A 38 7.32 -23.57 8.43
N GLN A 39 7.80 -24.75 8.03
CA GLN A 39 8.09 -25.86 8.92
C GLN A 39 9.51 -26.36 8.72
N ILE A 40 10.22 -26.58 9.82
CA ILE A 40 11.54 -27.20 9.85
C ILE A 40 11.43 -28.70 10.16
N ASP A 41 12.28 -29.49 9.54
CA ASP A 41 12.35 -30.94 9.78
C ASP A 41 12.72 -31.28 11.24
N ALA A 42 12.03 -32.29 11.79
CA ALA A 42 12.18 -32.79 13.15
C ALA A 42 13.55 -33.45 13.39
N SER A 43 14.28 -33.80 12.33
CA SER A 43 15.65 -34.34 12.42
C SER A 43 16.71 -33.30 12.86
N THR A 44 16.33 -32.03 12.97
CA THR A 44 17.24 -30.94 13.32
C THR A 44 17.38 -30.77 14.84
N ASP A 45 18.54 -30.33 15.31
CA ASP A 45 18.77 -30.04 16.73
C ASP A 45 17.74 -29.03 17.28
N LEU A 46 17.26 -29.27 18.50
CA LEU A 46 16.17 -28.49 19.10
C LEU A 46 16.51 -27.00 19.23
N ALA A 47 17.77 -26.66 19.54
CA ALA A 47 18.19 -25.26 19.64
C ALA A 47 18.15 -24.56 18.27
N LEU A 48 18.57 -25.25 17.21
CA LEU A 48 18.48 -24.74 15.84
C LEU A 48 17.03 -24.58 15.39
N GLN A 49 16.14 -25.52 15.76
CA GLN A 49 14.72 -25.41 15.47
C GLN A 49 14.10 -24.16 16.12
N GLU A 50 14.36 -23.93 17.41
CA GLU A 50 13.83 -22.77 18.12
C GLU A 50 14.35 -21.43 17.56
N MET A 51 15.62 -21.38 17.13
CA MET A 51 16.17 -20.18 16.48
C MET A 51 15.56 -19.94 15.09
N THR A 52 15.39 -21.01 14.31
CA THR A 52 14.79 -20.94 12.96
C THR A 52 13.33 -20.47 13.04
N LYS A 53 12.55 -20.99 14.00
CA LYS A 53 11.15 -20.60 14.23
C LYS A 53 10.96 -19.12 14.50
N ARG A 54 11.96 -18.42 15.05
CA ARG A 54 11.90 -16.96 15.27
C ARG A 54 11.93 -16.17 13.96
N ILE A 55 12.55 -16.73 12.92
CA ILE A 55 12.72 -16.08 11.61
C ILE A 55 11.49 -16.33 10.72
N PHE A 56 10.75 -17.42 10.92
CA PHE A 56 9.60 -17.76 10.09
C PHE A 56 8.54 -16.66 9.93
N PRO A 57 8.12 -15.93 10.98
CA PRO A 57 7.16 -14.83 10.80
C PRO A 57 7.63 -13.79 9.78
N LEU A 58 8.95 -13.57 9.64
CA LEU A 58 9.48 -12.64 8.64
C LEU A 58 9.27 -13.18 7.22
N CYS A 59 9.55 -14.46 6.99
CA CYS A 59 9.32 -15.11 5.69
C CYS A 59 7.84 -15.15 5.32
N GLU A 60 6.97 -15.44 6.28
CA GLU A 60 5.51 -15.47 6.10
C GLU A 60 4.98 -14.08 5.71
N ASN A 61 5.43 -13.03 6.42
CA ASN A 61 5.07 -11.66 6.08
C ASN A 61 5.59 -11.26 4.70
N PHE A 62 6.83 -11.62 4.34
CA PHE A 62 7.38 -11.33 3.02
C PHE A 62 6.54 -11.94 1.88
N LEU A 63 6.15 -13.21 2.01
CA LEU A 63 5.30 -13.87 1.03
C LEU A 63 3.90 -13.23 0.93
N ALA A 64 3.27 -12.94 2.07
CA ALA A 64 1.96 -12.28 2.11
C ALA A 64 1.99 -10.90 1.44
N ILE A 65 3.04 -10.11 1.69
CA ILE A 65 3.24 -8.79 1.09
C ILE A 65 3.45 -8.93 -0.42
N THR A 66 4.29 -9.87 -0.86
CA THR A 66 4.61 -10.06 -2.29
C THR A 66 3.37 -10.50 -3.07
N GLN A 67 2.60 -11.46 -2.55
CA GLN A 67 1.34 -11.90 -3.16
C GLN A 67 0.32 -10.75 -3.25
N PHE A 68 0.24 -9.91 -2.21
CA PHE A 68 -0.63 -8.74 -2.25
C PHE A 68 -0.21 -7.73 -3.32
N VAL A 69 1.09 -7.43 -3.42
CA VAL A 69 1.63 -6.52 -4.43
C VAL A 69 1.32 -7.04 -5.84
N GLU A 70 1.49 -8.34 -6.08
CA GLU A 70 1.17 -8.95 -7.38
C GLU A 70 -0.32 -8.86 -7.70
N SER A 71 -1.19 -9.26 -6.76
CA SER A 71 -2.64 -9.22 -6.97
C SER A 71 -3.18 -7.81 -7.19
N ARG A 72 -2.68 -6.81 -6.44
CA ARG A 72 -3.13 -5.41 -6.52
C ARG A 72 -2.47 -4.59 -7.64
N SER A 73 -1.53 -5.18 -8.38
CA SER A 73 -0.93 -4.53 -9.56
C SER A 73 -1.80 -4.59 -10.81
N HIS A 74 -2.92 -5.32 -10.75
CA HIS A 74 -3.91 -5.27 -11.82
C HIS A 74 -4.58 -3.90 -11.87
N PHE A 75 -4.74 -3.37 -13.08
CA PHE A 75 -5.41 -2.09 -13.37
C PHE A 75 -6.79 -1.93 -12.70
N LYS A 76 -7.45 -3.02 -12.30
CA LYS A 76 -8.76 -2.99 -11.65
C LYS A 76 -8.76 -2.32 -10.26
N TYR A 77 -7.60 -2.16 -9.63
CA TYR A 77 -7.49 -1.69 -8.25
C TYR A 77 -7.19 -0.20 -8.12
N GLY A 78 -6.92 0.49 -9.23
CA GLY A 78 -6.81 1.94 -9.32
C GLY A 78 -5.48 2.55 -8.85
N LEU A 79 -5.28 3.84 -9.16
CA LEU A 79 -4.03 4.58 -9.02
C LEU A 79 -3.49 4.63 -7.59
N VAL A 80 -4.35 4.75 -6.57
CA VAL A 80 -3.89 4.81 -5.17
C VAL A 80 -3.29 3.46 -4.74
N ASN A 81 -3.94 2.36 -5.09
CA ASN A 81 -3.41 1.02 -4.83
C ASN A 81 -2.12 0.75 -5.60
N HIS A 82 -2.01 1.24 -6.83
CA HIS A 82 -0.78 1.11 -7.61
C HIS A 82 0.38 1.88 -6.96
N ALA A 83 0.15 3.12 -6.51
CA ALA A 83 1.15 3.90 -5.81
C ALA A 83 1.53 3.28 -4.46
N PHE A 84 0.57 2.74 -3.72
CA PHE A 84 0.81 2.00 -2.48
C PHE A 84 1.65 0.73 -2.74
N ALA A 85 1.30 -0.07 -3.75
CA ALA A 85 2.07 -1.25 -4.14
C ALA A 85 3.50 -0.88 -4.57
N ALA A 86 3.70 0.23 -5.28
CA ALA A 86 5.02 0.74 -5.64
C ALA A 86 5.85 1.14 -4.40
N ALA A 87 5.22 1.78 -3.42
CA ALA A 87 5.89 2.14 -2.17
C ALA A 87 6.28 0.89 -1.36
N ILE A 88 5.42 -0.14 -1.33
CA ILE A 88 5.75 -1.44 -0.72
C ILE A 88 6.93 -2.10 -1.45
N ARG A 89 6.94 -2.11 -2.79
CA ARG A 89 8.06 -2.66 -3.57
C ARG A 89 9.39 -2.01 -3.22
N ALA A 90 9.41 -0.70 -2.99
CA ALA A 90 10.64 -0.02 -2.56
C ALA A 90 11.16 -0.57 -1.23
N LEU A 91 10.27 -0.85 -0.27
CA LEU A 91 10.68 -1.50 0.98
C LEU A 91 11.12 -2.96 0.78
N LEU A 92 10.46 -3.70 -0.12
CA LEU A 92 10.88 -5.07 -0.44
C LEU A 92 12.28 -5.11 -1.05
N LEU A 93 12.65 -4.13 -1.88
CA LEU A 93 14.02 -4.01 -2.42
C LEU A 93 15.06 -3.78 -1.32
N ASP A 94 14.75 -2.96 -0.31
CA ASP A 94 15.63 -2.76 0.85
C ASP A 94 15.83 -4.07 1.65
N TYR A 95 14.76 -4.86 1.77
CA TYR A 95 14.81 -6.18 2.40
C TYR A 95 15.63 -7.19 1.58
N GLU A 96 15.42 -7.27 0.26
CA GLU A 96 16.21 -8.13 -0.62
C GLU A 96 17.69 -7.77 -0.59
N ALA A 97 18.03 -6.47 -0.53
CA ALA A 97 19.40 -6.00 -0.37
C ALA A 97 20.02 -6.46 0.96
N MET A 98 19.25 -6.44 2.05
CA MET A 98 19.68 -6.99 3.35
C MET A 98 19.95 -8.50 3.24
N VAL A 99 19.05 -9.27 2.61
CA VAL A 99 19.23 -10.73 2.41
C VAL A 99 20.46 -11.02 1.56
N ALA A 100 20.67 -10.29 0.46
CA ALA A 100 21.86 -10.43 -0.39
C ALA A 100 23.17 -10.16 0.38
N GLN A 101 23.15 -9.17 1.28
CA GLN A 101 24.30 -8.89 2.16
C GLN A 101 24.55 -10.04 3.14
N LEU A 102 23.50 -10.68 3.67
CA LEU A 102 23.61 -11.84 4.55
C LEU A 102 24.15 -13.06 3.81
N GLU A 103 23.70 -13.34 2.60
CA GLU A 103 24.25 -14.39 1.73
C GLU A 103 25.74 -14.16 1.44
N HIS A 104 26.15 -12.91 1.25
CA HIS A 104 27.56 -12.57 1.09
C HIS A 104 28.36 -12.91 2.37
N GLN A 105 27.87 -12.52 3.55
CA GLN A 105 28.53 -12.86 4.82
C GLN A 105 28.58 -14.37 5.09
N PHE A 106 27.54 -15.10 4.67
CA PHE A 106 27.49 -16.55 4.74
C PHE A 106 28.57 -17.20 3.87
N ARG A 107 28.74 -16.75 2.63
CA ARG A 107 29.81 -17.22 1.72
C ARG A 107 31.21 -16.95 2.26
N LEU A 108 31.40 -15.88 3.03
CA LEU A 108 32.66 -15.58 3.73
C LEU A 108 32.88 -16.44 4.99
N GLY A 109 31.91 -17.28 5.37
CA GLY A 109 31.97 -18.12 6.57
C GLY A 109 31.88 -17.35 7.89
N ARG A 110 31.35 -16.11 7.85
CA ARG A 110 31.26 -15.19 9.00
C ARG A 110 29.87 -15.10 9.61
N LEU A 111 28.88 -15.77 9.02
CA LEU A 111 27.49 -15.73 9.47
C LEU A 111 27.19 -16.90 10.40
N SER A 112 26.69 -16.58 11.60
CA SER A 112 26.06 -17.54 12.50
C SER A 112 24.54 -17.37 12.46
N ILE A 113 23.79 -18.37 12.92
CA ILE A 113 22.32 -18.29 12.98
C ILE A 113 21.83 -17.16 13.90
N GLN A 114 22.57 -16.88 14.97
CA GLN A 114 22.28 -15.74 15.87
C GLN A 114 22.58 -14.41 15.19
N GLY A 115 23.66 -14.33 14.40
CA GLY A 115 23.98 -13.17 13.58
C GLY A 115 22.87 -12.89 12.56
N LEU A 116 22.38 -13.93 11.87
CA LEU A 116 21.25 -13.84 10.95
C LEU A 116 20.02 -13.20 11.62
N TRP A 117 19.61 -13.73 12.78
CA TRP A 117 18.49 -13.16 13.54
C TRP A 117 18.71 -11.69 13.92
N PHE A 118 19.91 -11.35 14.40
CA PHE A 118 20.28 -9.99 14.78
C PHE A 118 20.14 -9.01 13.60
N TYR A 119 20.66 -9.37 12.43
CA TYR A 119 20.56 -8.52 11.24
C TYR A 119 19.14 -8.41 10.69
N CYS A 120 18.29 -9.43 10.87
CA CYS A 120 16.90 -9.38 10.44
C CYS A 120 16.00 -8.53 11.37
N GLN A 121 16.38 -8.28 12.62
CA GLN A 121 15.59 -7.53 13.61
C GLN A 121 14.98 -6.21 13.08
N PRO A 122 15.73 -5.33 12.39
CA PRO A 122 15.21 -4.05 11.92
C PRO A 122 14.04 -4.19 10.92
N MET A 123 13.97 -5.31 10.19
CA MET A 123 12.94 -5.56 9.19
C MET A 123 11.71 -6.30 9.74
N VAL A 124 11.79 -6.90 10.94
CA VAL A 124 10.67 -7.62 11.55
C VAL A 124 9.48 -6.70 11.81
N GLY A 125 9.71 -5.53 12.42
CA GLY A 125 8.65 -4.57 12.73
C GLY A 125 7.95 -4.01 11.48
N PRO A 126 8.68 -3.45 10.50
CA PRO A 126 8.12 -2.93 9.26
C PRO A 126 7.31 -3.97 8.48
N MET A 127 7.86 -5.17 8.29
CA MET A 127 7.20 -6.25 7.56
C MET A 127 5.92 -6.71 8.25
N HIS A 128 5.94 -6.90 9.56
CA HIS A 128 4.75 -7.29 10.31
C HIS A 128 3.65 -6.23 10.26
N THR A 129 4.03 -4.95 10.42
CA THR A 129 3.09 -3.82 10.35
C THR A 129 2.42 -3.74 8.98
N LEU A 130 3.20 -3.86 7.91
CA LEU A 130 2.67 -3.84 6.55
C LEU A 130 1.79 -5.04 6.24
N SER A 131 2.21 -6.24 6.66
CA SER A 131 1.39 -7.46 6.53
C SER A 131 0.02 -7.28 7.17
N THR A 132 -0.04 -6.71 8.38
CA THR A 132 -1.30 -6.42 9.08
C THR A 132 -2.18 -5.42 8.32
N VAL A 133 -1.60 -4.37 7.75
CA VAL A 133 -2.33 -3.39 6.92
C VAL A 133 -2.87 -4.03 5.65
N ILE A 134 -2.05 -4.84 4.99
CA ILE A 134 -2.38 -5.55 3.75
C ILE A 134 -3.51 -6.54 3.97
N GLU A 135 -3.47 -7.32 5.05
CA GLU A 135 -4.54 -8.24 5.41
C GLU A 135 -5.87 -7.51 5.61
N LYS A 136 -5.86 -6.38 6.35
CA LYS A 136 -7.05 -5.53 6.53
C LYS A 136 -7.54 -4.93 5.22
N ALA A 137 -6.63 -4.48 4.35
CA ALA A 137 -6.98 -3.94 3.04
C ALA A 137 -7.59 -5.00 2.12
N SER A 138 -7.07 -6.22 2.17
CA SER A 138 -7.56 -7.37 1.40
C SER A 138 -8.93 -7.83 1.88
N ALA A 139 -9.12 -7.99 3.20
CA ALA A 139 -10.37 -8.46 3.80
C ALA A 139 -11.58 -7.58 3.49
N HIS A 140 -11.37 -6.25 3.40
CA HIS A 140 -12.42 -5.29 3.09
C HIS A 140 -12.44 -4.86 1.62
N ASN A 141 -11.60 -5.47 0.78
CA ASN A 141 -11.38 -5.10 -0.62
C ASN A 141 -11.30 -3.58 -0.85
N LEU A 142 -10.53 -2.89 0.01
CA LEU A 142 -10.47 -1.43 -0.01
C LEU A 142 -9.80 -0.93 -1.29
N MET A 143 -10.29 0.20 -1.80
CA MET A 143 -9.78 0.90 -2.98
C MET A 143 -9.72 2.40 -2.72
N GLY A 144 -8.87 3.11 -3.46
CA GLY A 144 -8.73 4.57 -3.36
C GLY A 144 -8.54 5.07 -1.93
N SER A 145 -9.42 5.96 -1.53
CA SER A 145 -9.48 6.60 -0.21
C SER A 145 -9.64 5.63 0.96
N GLY A 146 -10.23 4.46 0.76
CA GLY A 146 -10.35 3.43 1.79
C GLY A 146 -8.99 2.97 2.29
N VAL A 147 -8.01 2.83 1.39
CA VAL A 147 -6.63 2.47 1.74
C VAL A 147 -5.91 3.59 2.46
N LEU A 148 -6.11 4.85 2.03
CA LEU A 148 -5.55 6.02 2.72
C LEU A 148 -6.08 6.15 4.16
N ASN A 149 -7.39 5.93 4.34
CA ASN A 149 -8.02 5.94 5.66
C ASN A 149 -7.54 4.79 6.54
N LEU A 150 -7.34 3.60 5.98
CA LEU A 150 -6.75 2.48 6.69
C LEU A 150 -5.33 2.79 7.15
N LEU A 151 -4.47 3.30 6.26
CA LEU A 151 -3.09 3.66 6.59
C LEU A 151 -3.04 4.72 7.70
N GLN A 152 -3.87 5.76 7.62
CA GLN A 152 -3.93 6.79 8.67
C GLN A 152 -4.48 6.26 9.99
N SER A 153 -5.53 5.43 9.96
CA SER A 153 -6.09 4.87 11.20
C SER A 153 -5.08 3.94 11.89
N GLN A 154 -4.34 3.14 11.11
CA GLN A 154 -3.26 2.31 11.62
C GLN A 154 -2.09 3.16 12.16
N ALA A 155 -1.67 4.22 11.45
CA ALA A 155 -0.62 5.13 11.92
C ALA A 155 -0.98 5.77 13.27
N LYS A 156 -2.25 6.18 13.44
CA LYS A 156 -2.77 6.71 14.71
C LYS A 156 -2.79 5.66 15.82
N ALA A 157 -3.20 4.43 15.50
CA ALA A 157 -3.18 3.31 16.46
C ALA A 157 -1.75 2.99 16.95
N MET A 158 -0.75 3.26 16.12
CA MET A 158 0.67 3.03 16.41
C MET A 158 1.40 4.25 16.96
N SER A 159 0.69 5.21 17.57
CA SER A 159 1.29 6.45 18.11
C SER A 159 2.41 6.23 19.14
N GLY A 160 2.50 5.03 19.75
CA GLY A 160 3.58 4.66 20.66
C GLY A 160 4.88 4.21 19.99
N ASP A 161 4.86 3.81 18.72
CA ASP A 161 6.04 3.37 17.96
C ASP A 161 6.34 4.36 16.83
N ASN A 162 7.27 5.27 17.09
CA ASN A 162 7.64 6.32 16.14
C ASN A 162 8.21 5.79 14.82
N ALA A 163 8.89 4.65 14.83
CA ALA A 163 9.48 4.07 13.63
C ALA A 163 8.39 3.54 12.71
N MET A 164 7.44 2.78 13.27
CA MET A 164 6.32 2.23 12.49
C MET A 164 5.34 3.32 12.04
N ARG A 165 5.10 4.32 12.88
CA ARG A 165 4.29 5.49 12.50
C ARG A 165 4.91 6.23 11.31
N SER A 166 6.21 6.52 11.37
CA SER A 166 6.93 7.18 10.27
C SER A 166 6.88 6.37 8.98
N LEU A 167 7.01 5.04 9.07
CA LEU A 167 6.84 4.15 7.93
C LEU A 167 5.45 4.29 7.29
N LEU A 168 4.38 4.22 8.10
CA LEU A 168 3.01 4.32 7.61
C LEU A 168 2.69 5.72 7.05
N GLU A 169 3.23 6.77 7.64
CA GLU A 169 3.12 8.15 7.13
C GLU A 169 3.79 8.27 5.76
N LYS A 170 5.01 7.73 5.59
CA LYS A 170 5.71 7.70 4.29
C LYS A 170 4.91 6.91 3.24
N MET A 171 4.35 5.76 3.60
CA MET A 171 3.48 4.98 2.71
C MET A 171 2.22 5.75 2.32
N THR A 172 1.62 6.47 3.28
CA THR A 172 0.45 7.32 3.02
C THR A 172 0.77 8.47 2.07
N GLN A 173 1.94 9.09 2.22
CA GLN A 173 2.40 10.18 1.34
C GLN A 173 2.55 9.68 -0.10
N HIS A 174 3.20 8.53 -0.30
CA HIS A 174 3.33 7.94 -1.64
C HIS A 174 1.97 7.52 -2.22
N ALA A 175 1.12 6.86 -1.43
CA ALA A 175 -0.19 6.41 -1.88
C ALA A 175 -1.14 7.58 -2.22
N SER A 176 -1.03 8.71 -1.51
CA SER A 176 -1.87 9.89 -1.73
C SER A 176 -1.39 10.78 -2.90
N SER A 177 -0.16 10.61 -3.39
CA SER A 177 0.37 11.37 -4.53
C SER A 177 -0.54 11.36 -5.77
N PRO A 178 -0.98 10.20 -6.31
CA PRO A 178 -1.91 10.19 -7.45
C PRO A 178 -3.25 10.86 -7.13
N TYR A 179 -3.73 10.69 -5.89
CA TYR A 179 -4.97 11.32 -5.44
C TYR A 179 -4.84 12.85 -5.43
N LEU A 180 -3.75 13.38 -4.89
CA LEU A 180 -3.53 14.83 -4.86
C LEU A 180 -3.29 15.41 -6.26
N CYS A 181 -2.70 14.66 -7.19
CA CYS A 181 -2.54 15.10 -8.57
C CYS A 181 -3.89 15.28 -9.29
N ILE A 182 -4.84 14.36 -9.08
CA ILE A 182 -6.19 14.50 -9.62
C ILE A 182 -6.92 15.67 -8.92
N LEU A 183 -6.72 15.83 -7.61
CA LEU A 183 -7.27 16.98 -6.85
C LEU A 183 -6.77 18.31 -7.41
N GLU A 184 -5.48 18.39 -7.72
CA GLU A 184 -4.84 19.58 -8.27
C GLU A 184 -5.46 19.95 -9.61
N ARG A 185 -5.62 18.99 -10.52
CA ARG A 185 -6.28 19.20 -11.82
C ARG A 185 -7.74 19.63 -11.65
N TRP A 186 -8.45 19.06 -10.67
CA TRP A 186 -9.81 19.51 -10.37
C TRP A 186 -9.85 20.96 -9.85
N LEU A 187 -8.96 21.32 -8.94
CA LEU A 187 -8.95 22.64 -8.31
C LEU A 187 -8.55 23.75 -9.29
N TYR A 188 -7.59 23.47 -10.18
CA TYR A 188 -7.01 24.47 -11.06
C TYR A 188 -7.55 24.43 -12.49
N GLU A 189 -7.80 23.23 -13.02
CA GLU A 189 -8.27 23.04 -14.39
C GLU A 189 -9.75 22.67 -14.42
N GLY A 190 -10.40 22.30 -13.31
CA GLY A 190 -11.81 21.87 -13.32
C GLY A 190 -12.04 20.65 -14.22
N VAL A 191 -10.98 19.91 -14.55
CA VAL A 191 -11.01 18.66 -15.31
C VAL A 191 -10.79 17.53 -14.33
N ILE A 192 -11.56 16.46 -14.50
CA ILE A 192 -11.31 15.21 -13.79
C ILE A 192 -10.77 14.22 -14.78
N ASP A 193 -9.62 13.67 -14.45
CA ASP A 193 -9.02 12.58 -15.17
C ASP A 193 -8.90 11.41 -14.19
N ASP A 194 -10.01 10.67 -14.07
CA ASP A 194 -10.13 9.51 -13.19
C ASP A 194 -10.54 8.27 -14.00
N PRO A 195 -9.57 7.58 -14.62
CA PRO A 195 -9.84 6.39 -15.44
C PRO A 195 -10.45 5.23 -14.67
N TYR A 196 -10.30 5.22 -13.33
CA TYR A 196 -10.63 4.08 -12.47
C TYR A 196 -11.83 4.34 -11.54
N GLY A 197 -12.39 5.54 -11.56
CA GLY A 197 -13.52 5.89 -10.70
C GLY A 197 -13.14 5.94 -9.20
N GLU A 198 -11.84 6.05 -8.88
CA GLU A 198 -11.34 6.13 -7.51
C GLU A 198 -11.49 7.53 -6.92
N PHE A 199 -11.72 8.53 -7.77
CA PHE A 199 -11.76 9.92 -7.39
C PHE A 199 -13.12 10.35 -6.89
N PHE A 200 -13.06 11.10 -5.80
CA PHE A 200 -14.13 11.14 -4.82
C PHE A 200 -15.11 12.30 -4.99
N PHE A 201 -15.32 12.80 -6.21
CA PHE A 201 -16.11 14.02 -6.36
C PHE A 201 -17.23 13.98 -7.40
N ILE A 202 -17.19 13.10 -8.41
CA ILE A 202 -18.03 13.32 -9.61
C ILE A 202 -18.47 11.99 -10.22
N ALA A 203 -19.72 11.61 -9.98
CA ALA A 203 -20.46 10.86 -10.97
C ALA A 203 -21.02 11.88 -11.95
N GLU A 204 -20.41 12.00 -13.14
CA GLU A 204 -21.10 12.65 -14.25
C GLU A 204 -22.41 11.88 -14.46
N ASN A 205 -23.52 12.49 -14.08
CA ASN A 205 -24.81 11.92 -14.38
C ASN A 205 -25.09 12.18 -15.87
N LYS A 206 -24.54 11.32 -16.74
CA LYS A 206 -24.72 11.37 -18.20
C LYS A 206 -26.19 11.23 -18.65
N SER A 207 -27.11 10.99 -17.71
CA SER A 207 -28.55 10.93 -17.97
C SER A 207 -29.23 12.30 -18.04
N LEU A 208 -28.58 13.38 -17.58
CA LEU A 208 -29.13 14.73 -17.66
C LEU A 208 -28.73 15.38 -18.99
N GLN A 209 -29.55 15.17 -20.03
CA GLN A 209 -29.44 15.87 -21.30
C GLN A 209 -29.75 17.37 -21.11
N LYS A 210 -28.92 18.23 -21.73
CA LYS A 210 -28.95 19.70 -21.68
C LYS A 210 -30.14 20.31 -22.47
N GLU A 211 -31.25 19.59 -22.56
CA GLU A 211 -32.37 19.92 -23.45
C GLU A 211 -33.63 20.22 -22.65
N SER A 212 -33.65 21.38 -21.97
CA SER A 212 -34.87 22.18 -21.66
C SER A 212 -34.48 23.38 -20.79
N LEU A 213 -34.22 24.51 -21.43
CA LEU A 213 -33.84 25.79 -20.82
C LEU A 213 -34.93 26.32 -19.86
N THR A 214 -34.64 26.32 -18.56
CA THR A 214 -35.20 27.24 -17.55
C THR A 214 -34.07 27.61 -16.58
N GLN A 215 -33.94 28.89 -16.20
CA GLN A 215 -32.83 29.39 -15.36
C GLN A 215 -32.71 28.68 -13.99
N ASP A 216 -33.82 28.17 -13.45
CA ASP A 216 -33.82 27.35 -12.22
C ASP A 216 -33.27 25.94 -12.43
N TYR A 217 -33.21 25.45 -13.67
CA TYR A 217 -32.68 24.13 -14.03
C TYR A 217 -31.14 24.12 -14.05
N ASP A 218 -30.48 25.22 -14.41
CA ASP A 218 -29.02 25.31 -14.45
C ASP A 218 -28.42 25.20 -13.04
N ALA A 219 -29.01 25.87 -12.05
CA ALA A 219 -28.58 25.77 -10.66
C ALA A 219 -28.79 24.35 -10.09
N LYS A 220 -29.93 23.73 -10.40
CA LYS A 220 -30.21 22.33 -10.00
C LYS A 220 -29.33 21.32 -10.73
N TYR A 221 -29.01 21.57 -11.99
CA TYR A 221 -28.08 20.78 -12.80
C TYR A 221 -26.71 20.76 -12.14
N TRP A 222 -26.08 21.91 -11.86
CA TRP A 222 -24.77 21.95 -11.18
C TRP A 222 -24.81 21.42 -9.73
N GLN A 223 -25.96 21.50 -9.05
CA GLN A 223 -26.15 20.87 -7.75
C GLN A 223 -26.17 19.34 -7.84
N GLN A 224 -26.80 18.76 -8.86
CA GLN A 224 -27.00 17.32 -9.03
C GLN A 224 -25.93 16.62 -9.88
N HIS A 225 -25.20 17.38 -10.70
CA HIS A 225 -24.20 16.87 -11.65
C HIS A 225 -22.89 16.47 -10.95
N TYR A 226 -22.59 17.04 -9.78
CA TYR A 226 -21.45 16.65 -8.95
C TYR A 226 -21.88 16.44 -7.50
N SER A 227 -21.69 15.19 -7.04
CA SER A 227 -22.06 14.72 -5.71
C SER A 227 -20.88 14.02 -5.06
N LEU A 228 -20.69 14.27 -3.76
CA LEU A 228 -19.74 13.54 -2.91
C LEU A 228 -20.22 12.09 -2.77
N LYS A 229 -19.33 11.11 -2.98
CA LYS A 229 -19.62 9.69 -2.67
C LYS A 229 -19.41 9.42 -1.15
N ASP A 230 -19.50 8.17 -0.68
CA ASP A 230 -19.06 7.72 0.67
C ASP A 230 -17.60 7.19 0.70
N GLY A 231 -16.69 7.88 1.40
CA GLY A 231 -15.24 7.53 1.38
C GLY A 231 -14.28 8.70 1.15
N ILE A 232 -14.43 9.83 1.84
CA ILE A 232 -13.44 10.91 1.78
C ILE A 232 -12.22 10.52 2.64
N PRO A 233 -10.97 10.76 2.19
CA PRO A 233 -9.83 10.63 3.08
C PRO A 233 -10.00 11.53 4.30
N SER A 234 -9.76 11.02 5.52
CA SER A 234 -10.12 11.72 6.76
C SER A 234 -9.49 13.10 6.90
N PHE A 235 -8.37 13.34 6.21
CA PHE A 235 -7.66 14.60 6.15
C PHE A 235 -8.34 15.67 5.26
N LEU A 236 -9.23 15.28 4.34
CA LEU A 236 -9.96 16.20 3.44
C LEU A 236 -11.41 16.44 3.85
N THR A 237 -11.93 15.72 4.85
CA THR A 237 -13.34 15.81 5.24
C THR A 237 -13.79 17.25 5.51
N ASN A 238 -12.95 18.05 6.17
CA ASN A 238 -13.25 19.44 6.51
C ASN A 238 -13.21 20.39 5.29
N ALA A 239 -12.39 20.06 4.28
CA ALA A 239 -12.21 20.87 3.08
C ALA A 239 -13.06 20.40 1.89
N ALA A 240 -13.69 19.22 2.00
CA ALA A 240 -14.40 18.58 0.90
C ALA A 240 -15.49 19.46 0.28
N GLY A 241 -16.27 20.16 1.11
CA GLY A 241 -17.31 21.08 0.63
C GLY A 241 -16.74 22.25 -0.19
N VAL A 242 -15.59 22.79 0.25
CA VAL A 242 -14.89 23.89 -0.43
C VAL A 242 -14.29 23.40 -1.75
N ILE A 243 -13.67 22.21 -1.74
CA ILE A 243 -13.08 21.57 -2.94
C ILE A 243 -14.15 21.33 -4.01
N LEU A 244 -15.30 20.78 -3.63
CA LEU A 244 -16.42 20.54 -4.55
C LEU A 244 -16.91 21.85 -5.17
N THR A 245 -17.11 22.86 -4.31
CA THR A 245 -17.64 24.16 -4.72
C THR A 245 -16.65 24.90 -5.65
N THR A 246 -15.35 24.82 -5.37
CA THR A 246 -14.32 25.48 -6.18
C THR A 246 -14.29 24.96 -7.60
N GLY A 247 -14.27 23.63 -7.79
CA GLY A 247 -14.28 23.07 -9.14
C GLY A 247 -15.62 23.26 -9.87
N LYS A 248 -16.76 23.30 -9.14
CA LYS A 248 -18.07 23.71 -9.70
C LYS A 248 -17.98 25.11 -10.33
N TYR A 249 -17.49 26.09 -9.58
CA TYR A 249 -17.35 27.45 -10.07
C TYR A 249 -16.40 27.53 -11.26
N LEU A 250 -15.29 26.80 -11.25
CA LEU A 250 -14.33 26.80 -12.34
C LEU A 250 -14.93 26.24 -13.64
N ASN A 251 -15.74 25.18 -13.54
CA ASN A 251 -16.38 24.60 -14.71
C ASN A 251 -17.51 25.49 -15.27
N VAL A 252 -18.26 26.17 -14.39
CA VAL A 252 -19.23 27.21 -14.80
C VAL A 252 -18.53 28.35 -15.54
N MET A 253 -17.40 28.86 -15.03
CA MET A 253 -16.63 29.93 -15.69
C MET A 253 -16.12 29.50 -17.08
N ARG A 254 -15.74 28.23 -17.23
CA ARG A 254 -15.34 27.66 -18.52
C ARG A 254 -16.50 27.60 -19.51
N GLU A 255 -17.69 27.20 -19.08
CA GLU A 255 -18.89 27.24 -19.95
C GLU A 255 -19.24 28.68 -20.38
N CYS A 256 -18.93 29.68 -19.54
CA CYS A 256 -19.05 31.10 -19.88
C CYS A 256 -17.92 31.64 -20.78
N GLY A 257 -17.04 30.79 -21.32
CA GLY A 257 -16.01 31.17 -22.30
C GLY A 257 -14.73 31.79 -21.74
N HIS A 258 -14.53 31.79 -20.41
CA HIS A 258 -13.30 32.29 -19.79
C HIS A 258 -12.28 31.16 -19.59
N HIS A 259 -11.16 31.21 -20.30
CA HIS A 259 -10.04 30.29 -20.08
C HIS A 259 -9.20 30.76 -18.89
N VAL A 260 -9.23 30.02 -17.78
CA VAL A 260 -8.38 30.27 -16.62
C VAL A 260 -6.94 29.85 -16.97
N GLN A 261 -6.01 30.81 -17.05
CA GLN A 261 -4.57 30.53 -17.11
C GLN A 261 -4.07 30.23 -15.69
N VAL A 262 -3.63 28.99 -15.46
CA VAL A 262 -3.15 28.57 -14.15
C VAL A 262 -1.62 28.74 -14.08
N TYR A 263 -1.15 29.55 -13.12
CA TYR A 263 0.26 29.57 -12.75
C TYR A 263 0.56 28.39 -11.83
N ARG A 264 1.40 27.47 -12.28
CA ARG A 264 1.80 26.24 -11.57
C ARG A 264 2.70 26.61 -10.38
N PHE A 265 2.14 26.68 -9.18
CA PHE A 265 2.94 26.73 -7.96
C PHE A 265 3.24 25.28 -7.53
N LEU A 266 4.47 24.83 -7.83
CA LEU A 266 5.04 23.61 -7.27
C LEU A 266 5.07 23.76 -5.74
N PHE A 267 4.20 23.03 -5.05
CA PHE A 267 4.43 22.75 -3.63
C PHE A 267 5.63 21.81 -3.54
N VAL A 268 6.77 22.36 -3.11
CA VAL A 268 8.01 21.65 -2.78
C VAL A 268 7.86 20.97 -1.43
#